data_AF-A0A6V7WKC7-F1
#
_entry.id   AF-A0A6V7WKC7-F1
#
_cell.length_a   1.000
_cell.length_b   1.000
_cell.length_c   1.000
_cell.angle_alpha   90.00
_cell.angle_beta   90.00
_cell.angle_gamma   90.00
#
_symmetry.space_group_name_H-M   'P 1'
#
loop_
_entity.id
_entity.type
_entity.pdbx_description
1 polymer ?
#
loop_
_entity_poly.entity_id
_entity_poly.type
_entity_poly.pdbx_seq_one_letter_code
_entity_poly.pdbx_strand_id
1 'polypeptide(L)'
;MFEQKYMEEAQNGKIKIVDSSPECFKAMLEYFYSGEIDKKTIEKHSENLFAIAHKYQVKQLMQVCEYYMAEHIDAENFNERCNYAEFYCLSKLEKACFNYFTVNRETFLRKKEWNEFKINNKDLAFRLLEEKQIFGRKIGKRNNLK
;
A
#
# COMPACT_ATOMS: atom_id res chain seq x y z
N MET A 1 5.00 26.44 1.99
CA MET A 1 3.90 26.59 2.97
C MET A 1 4.17 27.74 3.93
N PHE A 2 5.32 27.78 4.61
CA PHE A 2 5.62 28.80 5.64
C PHE A 2 6.16 30.15 5.14
N GLU A 3 6.52 30.27 3.87
CA GLU A 3 7.08 31.51 3.29
C GLU A 3 6.01 32.46 2.69
N GLN A 4 4.75 32.01 2.62
CA GLN A 4 3.65 32.75 2.01
C GLN A 4 3.09 33.76 3.02
N LYS A 5 3.56 35.03 2.97
CA LYS A 5 3.16 36.11 3.89
C LYS A 5 1.65 36.42 3.97
N TYR A 6 0.88 35.98 2.98
CA TYR A 6 -0.56 36.27 2.86
C TYR A 6 -1.46 35.16 3.41
N MET A 7 -0.91 34.06 3.93
CA MET A 7 -1.69 33.01 4.59
C MET A 7 -1.94 33.34 6.06
N GLU A 8 -3.17 33.14 6.52
CA GLU A 8 -3.53 33.32 7.94
C GLU A 8 -2.68 32.42 8.85
N GLU A 9 -2.30 31.24 8.38
CA GLU A 9 -1.45 30.30 9.11
C GLU A 9 -0.04 30.86 9.32
N ALA A 10 0.50 31.57 8.33
CA ALA A 10 1.82 32.20 8.41
C ALA A 10 1.79 33.45 9.32
N GLN A 11 0.66 34.15 9.38
CA GLN A 11 0.47 35.32 10.25
C GLN A 11 0.22 34.93 11.71
N ASN A 12 -0.56 33.87 11.94
CA ASN A 12 -0.93 33.41 13.27
C ASN A 12 0.05 32.39 13.85
N GLY A 13 0.95 31.84 13.04
CA GLY A 13 1.90 30.79 13.44
C GLY A 13 1.21 29.48 13.85
N LYS A 14 -0.03 29.26 13.42
CA LYS A 14 -0.86 28.10 13.81
C LYS A 14 -1.41 27.44 12.56
N ILE A 15 -1.23 26.12 12.46
CA ILE A 15 -1.84 25.30 11.41
C ILE A 15 -2.87 24.39 12.07
N LYS A 16 -4.12 24.47 11.61
CA LYS A 16 -5.20 23.57 12.05
C LYS A 16 -5.24 22.37 11.13
N ILE A 17 -5.19 21.18 11.71
CA ILE A 17 -5.23 19.92 10.98
C ILE A 17 -6.50 19.19 11.36
N VAL A 18 -7.38 18.98 10.39
CA VAL A 18 -8.72 18.42 10.60
C VAL A 18 -8.92 17.02 10.01
N ASP A 19 -8.12 16.65 9.01
CA ASP A 19 -8.33 15.40 8.24
C ASP A 19 -7.32 14.29 8.59
N SER A 20 -6.79 14.28 9.82
CA SER A 20 -5.85 13.24 10.24
C SER A 20 -6.02 12.89 11.71
N SER A 21 -5.81 11.62 12.07
CA SER A 21 -5.77 11.23 13.47
C SER A 21 -4.55 11.86 14.17
N PRO A 22 -4.70 12.30 15.43
CA PRO A 22 -3.58 12.83 16.22
C PRO A 22 -2.41 11.85 16.29
N GLU A 23 -2.69 10.56 16.37
CA GLU A 23 -1.69 9.50 16.47
C GLU A 23 -0.85 9.39 15.18
N CYS A 24 -1.50 9.39 14.02
CA CYS A 24 -0.79 9.33 12.74
C CYS A 24 0.01 10.61 12.51
N PHE A 25 -0.57 11.77 12.81
CA PHE A 25 0.15 13.04 12.65
C PHE A 25 1.36 13.13 13.58
N LYS A 26 1.22 12.67 14.83
CA LYS A 26 2.34 12.57 15.77
C LYS A 26 3.44 11.65 15.24
N ALA A 27 3.08 10.49 14.70
CA ALA A 27 4.04 9.56 14.12
C ALA A 27 4.81 10.17 12.93
N MET A 28 4.13 10.94 12.07
CA MET A 28 4.78 11.67 10.98
C MET A 28 5.69 12.78 11.49
N LEU A 29 5.31 13.49 12.57
CA LEU A 29 6.20 14.46 13.21
C LEU A 29 7.43 13.79 13.80
N GLU A 30 7.25 12.70 14.56
CA GLU A 30 8.35 11.92 15.11
C GLU A 30 9.32 11.50 14.00
N TYR A 31 8.79 11.00 12.88
CA TYR A 31 9.58 10.68 11.69
C TYR A 31 10.41 11.86 11.15
N PHE A 32 9.86 13.07 11.13
CA PHE A 32 10.62 14.24 10.68
C PHE A 32 11.80 14.59 11.60
N TYR A 33 11.69 14.31 12.90
CA TYR A 33 12.73 14.64 13.86
C TYR A 33 13.74 13.50 14.09
N SER A 34 13.30 12.24 14.02
CA SER A 34 14.15 11.07 14.28
C SER A 34 14.60 10.35 13.01
N GLY A 35 13.89 10.49 11.89
CA GLY A 35 14.04 9.66 10.70
C GLY A 35 13.48 8.24 10.84
N GLU A 36 12.86 7.92 11.98
CA GLU A 36 12.39 6.58 12.33
C GLU A 36 10.94 6.61 12.84
N ILE A 37 10.20 5.51 12.65
CA ILE A 37 8.85 5.34 13.20
C ILE A 37 8.78 4.04 13.97
N ASP A 38 8.08 4.11 15.11
CA ASP A 38 7.84 2.93 15.93
C ASP A 38 7.06 1.85 15.16
N LYS A 39 7.54 0.62 15.24
CA LYS A 39 6.97 -0.52 14.50
C LYS A 39 5.51 -0.76 14.83
N LYS A 40 5.09 -0.57 16.08
CA LYS A 40 3.69 -0.78 16.50
C LYS A 40 2.76 0.24 15.86
N THR A 41 3.27 1.45 15.65
CA THR A 41 2.53 2.52 14.99
C THR A 41 2.31 2.21 13.51
N ILE A 42 3.36 1.75 12.80
CA ILE A 42 3.21 1.31 11.39
C ILE A 42 2.25 0.13 11.30
N GLU A 43 2.40 -0.86 12.18
CA GLU A 43 1.55 -2.05 12.20
C GLU A 43 0.06 -1.69 12.31
N LYS A 44 -0.27 -0.82 13.28
CA LYS A 44 -1.66 -0.45 13.54
C LYS A 44 -2.22 0.59 12.56
N HIS A 45 -1.36 1.41 11.97
CA HIS A 45 -1.80 2.60 11.23
C HIS A 45 -1.16 2.76 9.84
N SER A 46 -0.60 1.69 9.24
CA SER A 46 0.11 1.73 7.95
C SER A 46 -0.62 2.51 6.85
N GLU A 47 -1.93 2.31 6.69
CA GLU A 47 -2.74 2.96 5.65
C GLU A 47 -3.02 4.43 5.94
N ASN A 48 -3.37 4.76 7.19
CA ASN A 48 -3.60 6.14 7.59
C ASN A 48 -2.28 6.95 7.55
N LEU A 49 -1.18 6.31 7.95
CA LEU A 49 0.16 6.88 7.90
C LEU A 49 0.59 7.12 6.44
N PHE A 50 0.31 6.18 5.54
CA PHE A 50 0.52 6.37 4.11
C PHE A 50 -0.34 7.54 3.59
N ALA A 51 -1.62 7.62 3.95
CA ALA A 51 -2.52 8.66 3.47
C ALA A 51 -2.05 10.07 3.89
N ILE A 52 -1.60 10.25 5.13
CA ILE A 52 -1.03 11.53 5.57
C ILE A 52 0.32 11.80 4.89
N ALA A 53 1.18 10.79 4.73
CA ALA A 53 2.45 10.94 4.07
C ALA A 53 2.26 11.35 2.59
N HIS A 54 1.24 10.80 1.93
CA HIS A 54 0.83 11.19 0.59
C HIS A 54 0.31 12.64 0.56
N LYS A 55 -0.55 13.03 1.51
CA LYS A 55 -1.08 14.41 1.63
C LYS A 55 0.03 15.45 1.80
N TYR A 56 1.00 15.17 2.67
CA TYR A 56 2.14 16.07 2.95
C TYR A 56 3.35 15.78 2.04
N GLN A 57 3.22 14.90 1.05
CA GLN A 57 4.24 14.55 0.05
C GLN A 57 5.57 14.06 0.64
N VAL A 58 5.52 13.34 1.75
CA VAL A 58 6.68 12.75 2.44
C VAL A 58 7.05 11.42 1.77
N LYS A 59 7.78 11.48 0.66
CA LYS A 59 8.09 10.31 -0.19
C LYS A 59 8.75 9.15 0.56
N GLN A 60 9.68 9.43 1.46
CA GLN A 60 10.40 8.37 2.19
C GLN A 60 9.45 7.61 3.12
N LEU A 61 8.56 8.32 3.82
CA LEU A 61 7.54 7.71 4.66
C LEU A 61 6.54 6.88 3.85
N MET A 62 6.12 7.38 2.70
CA MET A 62 5.27 6.61 1.78
C MET A 62 5.91 5.27 1.39
N GLN A 63 7.22 5.27 1.09
CA GLN A 63 7.97 4.05 0.75
C GLN A 63 8.07 3.08 1.92
N VAL A 64 8.30 3.58 3.14
CA VAL A 64 8.34 2.76 4.36
C VAL A 64 6.99 2.08 4.59
N CYS A 65 5.89 2.84 4.48
CA CYS A 65 4.55 2.28 4.60
C CYS A 65 4.26 1.27 3.48
N GLU A 66 4.57 1.60 2.22
CA GLU A 66 4.36 0.68 1.08
C GLU A 66 5.13 -0.64 1.28
N TYR A 67 6.37 -0.57 1.75
CA TYR A 67 7.19 -1.74 2.03
C TYR A 67 6.58 -2.61 3.14
N TYR A 68 6.17 -2.00 4.24
CA TYR A 68 5.52 -2.71 5.33
C TYR A 68 4.22 -3.39 4.88
N MET A 69 3.37 -2.66 4.14
CA MET A 69 2.12 -3.22 3.61
C MET A 69 2.37 -4.40 2.65
N ALA A 70 3.45 -4.35 1.88
CA ALA A 70 3.83 -5.41 0.96
C ALA A 70 4.37 -6.67 1.67
N GLU A 71 5.07 -6.52 2.80
CA GLU A 71 5.55 -7.65 3.61
C GLU A 71 4.44 -8.32 4.42
N HIS A 72 3.40 -7.56 4.80
CA HIS A 72 2.32 -8.01 5.67
C HIS A 72 0.99 -8.16 4.93
N ILE A 73 0.97 -9.02 3.90
CA ILE A 73 -0.25 -9.39 3.18
C ILE A 73 -0.79 -10.71 3.73
N ASP A 74 -2.07 -10.72 4.07
CA ASP A 74 -2.81 -11.91 4.50
C ASP A 74 -4.13 -12.03 3.72
N ALA A 75 -4.91 -13.08 3.99
CA ALA A 75 -6.15 -13.32 3.25
C ALA A 75 -7.27 -12.33 3.58
N GLU A 76 -7.26 -11.75 4.79
CA GLU A 76 -8.28 -10.83 5.27
C GLU A 76 -8.04 -9.42 4.72
N ASN A 77 -6.77 -8.99 4.71
CA ASN A 77 -6.34 -7.68 4.25
C ASN A 77 -6.10 -7.61 2.73
N PHE A 78 -6.02 -8.75 2.04
CA PHE A 78 -5.70 -8.83 0.61
C PHE A 78 -6.53 -7.88 -0.26
N ASN A 79 -7.85 -7.85 -0.02
CA ASN A 79 -8.78 -7.03 -0.81
C ASN A 79 -8.49 -5.54 -0.61
N GLU A 80 -8.37 -5.11 0.64
CA GLU A 80 -8.07 -3.73 1.01
C GLU A 80 -6.72 -3.30 0.43
N ARG A 81 -5.68 -4.13 0.56
CA ARG A 81 -4.35 -3.88 -0.02
C ARG A 81 -4.37 -3.74 -1.54
N CYS A 82 -5.11 -4.60 -2.24
CA CYS A 82 -5.23 -4.51 -3.71
C CYS A 82 -5.90 -3.21 -4.13
N ASN A 83 -7.00 -2.83 -3.48
CA ASN A 83 -7.71 -1.59 -3.78
C ASN A 83 -6.82 -0.38 -3.48
N TYR A 84 -6.08 -0.43 -2.37
CA TYR A 84 -5.15 0.61 -1.98
C TYR A 84 -4.02 0.77 -3.00
N ALA A 85 -3.46 -0.36 -3.47
CA ALA A 85 -2.42 -0.36 -4.48
C ALA A 85 -2.90 0.22 -5.81
N GLU A 86 -4.13 -0.10 -6.24
CA GLU A 86 -4.69 0.45 -7.48
C GLU A 86 -5.04 1.94 -7.33
N PHE A 87 -5.64 2.34 -6.20
CA PHE A 87 -6.03 3.73 -5.95
C PHE A 87 -4.83 4.69 -5.89
N TYR A 88 -3.75 4.29 -5.21
CA TYR A 88 -2.53 5.10 -5.07
C TYR A 88 -1.43 4.75 -6.09
N CYS A 89 -1.69 3.84 -7.04
CA CYS A 89 -0.73 3.36 -8.05
C CYS A 89 0.59 2.84 -7.43
N LEU A 90 0.50 2.04 -6.36
CA LEU A 90 1.64 1.52 -5.60
C LEU A 90 2.21 0.26 -6.22
N SER A 91 3.17 0.43 -7.13
CA SER A 91 3.74 -0.66 -7.91
C SER A 91 4.38 -1.79 -7.10
N LYS A 92 4.93 -1.52 -5.89
CA LYS A 92 5.51 -2.60 -5.07
C LYS A 92 4.42 -3.36 -4.33
N LEU A 93 3.45 -2.65 -3.76
CA LEU A 93 2.32 -3.26 -3.08
C LEU A 93 1.50 -4.11 -4.07
N GLU A 94 1.25 -3.59 -5.26
CA GLU A 94 0.56 -4.32 -6.34
C GLU A 94 1.29 -5.64 -6.63
N LYS A 95 2.60 -5.60 -6.91
CA LYS A 95 3.41 -6.81 -7.16
C LYS A 95 3.38 -7.79 -5.99
N ALA A 96 3.40 -7.30 -4.76
CA ALA A 96 3.32 -8.15 -3.57
C ALA A 96 1.97 -8.86 -3.47
N CYS A 97 0.86 -8.17 -3.76
CA CYS A 97 -0.46 -8.77 -3.87
C CYS A 97 -0.50 -9.86 -4.95
N PHE A 98 0.01 -9.58 -6.16
CA PHE A 98 0.10 -10.57 -7.24
C PHE A 98 0.92 -11.80 -6.83
N ASN A 99 2.05 -11.60 -6.15
CA ASN A 99 2.89 -12.68 -5.66
C ASN A 99 2.18 -13.52 -4.58
N TYR A 100 1.56 -12.87 -3.60
CA TYR A 100 0.77 -13.56 -2.57
C TYR A 100 -0.34 -14.43 -3.18
N PHE A 101 -1.07 -13.87 -4.15
CA PHE A 101 -2.11 -14.59 -4.88
C PHE A 101 -1.56 -15.79 -5.65
N THR A 102 -0.41 -15.64 -6.32
CA THR A 102 0.21 -16.71 -7.11
C THR A 102 0.69 -17.87 -6.23
N VAL A 103 1.31 -17.54 -5.10
CA VAL A 103 1.83 -18.53 -4.13
C VAL A 103 0.69 -19.29 -3.45
N ASN A 104 -0.37 -18.58 -3.04
CA ASN A 104 -1.49 -19.16 -2.28
C ASN A 104 -2.69 -19.52 -3.16
N ARG A 105 -2.53 -19.58 -4.49
CA ARG A 105 -3.66 -19.63 -5.42
C ARG A 105 -4.69 -20.71 -5.11
N GLU A 106 -4.24 -21.95 -4.93
CA GLU A 106 -5.15 -23.10 -4.77
C GLU A 106 -5.99 -23.04 -3.49
N THR A 107 -5.40 -22.52 -2.41
CA THR A 107 -6.06 -22.37 -1.12
C THR A 107 -6.91 -21.10 -1.09
N PHE A 108 -6.40 -19.99 -1.64
CA PHE A 108 -7.05 -18.70 -1.66
C PHE A 108 -8.29 -18.67 -2.56
N LEU A 109 -8.28 -19.36 -3.71
CA LEU A 109 -9.46 -19.46 -4.59
C LEU A 109 -10.68 -20.13 -3.93
N ARG A 110 -10.47 -20.92 -2.88
CA ARG A 110 -11.53 -21.61 -2.12
C ARG A 110 -12.04 -20.79 -0.93
N LYS A 111 -11.35 -19.70 -0.58
CA LYS A 111 -11.69 -18.82 0.54
C LYS A 111 -12.85 -17.90 0.20
N LYS A 112 -13.58 -17.46 1.23
CA LYS A 112 -14.73 -16.54 1.08
C LYS A 112 -14.25 -15.16 0.62
N GLU A 113 -13.08 -14.76 1.13
CA GLU A 113 -12.38 -13.51 0.87
C GLU A 113 -12.11 -13.31 -0.63
N TRP A 114 -11.75 -14.38 -1.36
CA TRP A 114 -11.61 -14.32 -2.82
C TRP A 114 -12.95 -14.14 -3.54
N ASN A 115 -14.01 -14.81 -3.10
CA ASN A 115 -15.33 -14.67 -3.70
C ASN A 115 -15.87 -13.25 -3.53
N GLU A 116 -15.68 -12.65 -2.34
CA GLU A 116 -16.01 -11.25 -2.07
C GLU A 116 -15.17 -10.30 -2.93
N PHE A 117 -13.85 -10.52 -3.00
CA PHE A 117 -12.95 -9.75 -3.86
C PHE A 117 -13.40 -9.78 -5.33
N LYS A 118 -13.73 -10.97 -5.85
CA LYS A 118 -14.17 -11.16 -7.23
C LYS A 118 -15.47 -10.40 -7.55
N ILE A 119 -16.39 -10.29 -6.60
CA ILE A 119 -17.66 -9.57 -6.80
C ILE A 119 -17.42 -8.06 -6.82
N ASN A 120 -16.61 -7.57 -5.88
CA ASN A 120 -16.36 -6.15 -5.68
C ASN A 120 -15.41 -5.57 -6.74
N ASN A 121 -14.43 -6.36 -7.18
CA ASN A 121 -13.34 -5.92 -8.06
C ASN A 121 -13.15 -6.90 -9.23
N LYS A 122 -14.13 -6.94 -10.14
CA LYS A 122 -14.17 -7.90 -11.26
C LYS A 122 -12.96 -7.75 -12.19
N ASP A 123 -12.58 -6.51 -12.54
CA ASP A 123 -11.46 -6.24 -13.44
C ASP A 123 -10.12 -6.66 -12.83
N LEU A 124 -9.87 -6.29 -11.56
CA LEU A 124 -8.69 -6.74 -10.83
C LEU A 124 -8.62 -8.26 -10.70
N ALA A 125 -9.75 -8.89 -10.34
CA ALA A 125 -9.82 -10.34 -10.21
C ALA A 125 -9.55 -11.04 -11.55
N PHE A 126 -10.03 -10.47 -12.66
CA PHE A 126 -9.74 -10.96 -14.00
C PHE A 126 -8.24 -10.83 -14.32
N ARG A 127 -7.62 -9.66 -14.09
CA ARG A 127 -6.16 -9.46 -14.26
C ARG A 127 -5.33 -10.46 -13.46
N LEU A 128 -5.67 -10.69 -12.19
CA LEU A 128 -5.02 -11.67 -11.31
C LEU A 128 -5.16 -13.11 -11.83
N LEU A 129 -6.34 -13.47 -12.34
CA LEU A 129 -6.59 -14.80 -12.90
C LEU A 129 -5.84 -15.03 -14.21
N GLU A 130 -5.74 -14.01 -15.06
CA GLU A 130 -5.08 -14.04 -16.37
C GLU A 130 -3.55 -14.07 -16.31
N GLU A 131 -2.92 -13.59 -15.24
CA GLU A 131 -1.45 -13.47 -15.17
C GLU A 131 -0.72 -14.81 -15.41
N LYS A 132 -1.38 -15.95 -15.13
CA LYS A 132 -0.87 -17.29 -15.46
C LYS A 132 -0.62 -17.51 -16.95
N GLN A 133 -1.23 -16.77 -17.86
CA GLN A 133 -0.97 -16.93 -19.31
C GLN A 133 0.39 -16.39 -19.74
N ILE A 134 0.99 -15.45 -18.98
CA ILE A 134 2.24 -14.78 -19.39
C ILE A 134 3.47 -15.51 -18.84
N PHE A 135 3.43 -15.99 -17.59
CA PHE A 135 4.59 -16.62 -16.96
C PHE A 135 4.75 -18.12 -17.27
N GLY A 136 3.65 -18.83 -17.54
CA GLY A 136 3.68 -20.25 -17.92
C GLY A 136 4.40 -20.55 -19.25
N ARG A 137 4.61 -19.55 -20.11
CA ARG A 137 5.34 -19.70 -21.38
C ARG A 137 6.86 -19.55 -21.28
N LYS A 138 7.40 -18.93 -20.21
CA LYS A 138 8.85 -18.64 -20.14
C LYS A 138 9.71 -19.78 -19.55
N ILE A 139 9.11 -20.75 -18.85
CA ILE A 139 9.88 -21.86 -18.24
C ILE A 139 10.11 -23.01 -19.23
N GLY A 140 9.39 -23.06 -20.37
CA GLY A 140 9.50 -24.13 -21.36
C GLY A 140 10.57 -23.98 -22.46
N LYS A 141 11.41 -22.93 -22.45
CA LYS A 141 12.38 -22.66 -23.55
C LYS A 141 13.85 -22.54 -23.14
N ARG A 142 14.26 -22.99 -21.95
CA ARG A 142 15.69 -22.98 -21.54
C ARG A 142 16.37 -24.35 -21.39
N ASN A 143 15.64 -25.45 -21.56
CA ASN A 143 16.26 -26.78 -21.60
C ASN A 143 16.22 -27.31 -23.03
N ASN A 144 17.17 -26.86 -23.87
CA ASN A 144 17.73 -27.59 -25.02
C ASN A 144 18.64 -26.64 -25.82
N LEU A 145 19.91 -26.56 -25.42
CA LEU A 145 21.04 -26.35 -26.29
C LEU A 145 22.21 -27.10 -25.63
N LYS A 146 22.37 -28.36 -26.03
CA LYS A 146 23.68 -29.01 -26.09
C LYS A 146 24.42 -28.44 -27.29
#